data_AF-A0A8R1IWT6-F1
#
_entry.id   AF-A0A8R1IWT6-F1
#
_cell.length_a   1.000
_cell.length_b   1.000
_cell.length_c   1.000
_cell.angle_alpha   90.00
_cell.angle_beta   90.00
_cell.angle_gamma   90.00
#
_symmetry.space_group_name_H-M   'P 1'
#
loop_
_entity.id
_entity.type
_entity.pdbx_description
1 polymer ?
#
loop_
_entity_poly.entity_id
_entity_poly.type
_entity_poly.pdbx_seq_one_letter_code
_entity_poly.pdbx_strand_id
1 'polypeptide(L)'
;MSSSSISLDSNVLAPVEDCESKTPEVAIGDVYRLVLEMSKSLAQVTLQNKELVQMNGELMKKVESLELSVKELKVDRFPSKKSFAQVVTAGLKSSAAQVSLIKAAEIANDAEKRNAAVVLDKVELPESASSDGQFGQEVLKACEVQDKLASVFRLQRKSGPPLLKLQMQKKEDARKIMSRCMVQKKSAQK
;
A
#
# COMPACT_ATOMS: atom_id res chain seq x y z
N MET A 1 6.92 -47.94 12.30
CA MET A 1 6.80 -49.37 11.95
C MET A 1 7.25 -50.14 13.17
N SER A 2 6.31 -50.55 14.02
CA SER A 2 6.64 -51.18 15.30
C SER A 2 6.56 -52.69 15.13
N SER A 3 7.71 -53.32 14.92
CA SER A 3 7.86 -54.77 14.90
C SER A 3 7.77 -55.29 16.33
N SER A 4 6.77 -56.13 16.61
CA SER A 4 6.71 -56.87 17.87
C SER A 4 7.24 -58.27 17.62
N SER A 5 8.39 -58.57 18.23
CA SER A 5 9.06 -59.86 18.25
C SER A 5 8.26 -60.88 19.07
N ILE A 6 8.11 -62.09 18.54
CA ILE A 6 7.54 -63.24 19.25
C ILE A 6 8.69 -63.97 19.96
N SER A 7 8.66 -64.03 21.28
CA SER A 7 9.56 -64.87 22.08
C SER A 7 9.22 -66.35 21.85
N LEU A 8 10.22 -67.13 21.43
CA LEU A 8 10.18 -68.58 21.45
C LEU A 8 10.98 -69.04 22.68
N ASP A 9 10.29 -69.29 23.79
CA ASP A 9 10.90 -69.94 24.95
C ASP A 9 10.99 -71.45 24.69
N SER A 10 12.23 -71.91 24.68
CA SER A 10 12.62 -73.31 24.59
C SER A 10 12.54 -73.91 26.00
N ASN A 11 11.77 -74.98 26.20
CA ASN A 11 11.90 -75.81 27.40
C ASN A 11 11.72 -77.30 27.07
N VAL A 12 12.88 -77.97 27.05
CA VAL A 12 13.23 -79.25 27.66
C VAL A 12 12.21 -80.40 27.61
N LEU A 13 12.63 -81.42 26.88
CA LEU A 13 12.11 -82.78 26.76
C LEU A 13 11.92 -83.47 28.13
N ALA A 14 10.70 -83.88 28.45
CA ALA A 14 10.36 -84.86 29.48
C ALA A 14 9.59 -86.03 28.82
N PRO A 15 9.64 -87.25 29.40
CA PRO A 15 9.24 -88.47 28.71
C PRO A 15 7.74 -88.53 28.46
N VAL A 16 7.39 -89.19 27.35
CA VAL A 16 6.03 -89.54 26.91
C VAL A 16 5.24 -90.14 28.08
N GLU A 17 4.28 -89.36 28.59
CA GLU A 17 3.07 -89.89 29.22
C GLU A 17 1.92 -89.58 28.28
N ASP A 18 1.10 -90.60 28.00
CA ASP A 18 -0.04 -90.59 27.09
C ASP A 18 -0.98 -89.40 27.37
N CYS A 19 -0.77 -88.29 26.66
CA CYS A 19 -1.77 -87.26 26.49
C CYS A 19 -2.58 -87.65 25.27
N GLU A 20 -3.74 -88.28 25.51
CA GLU A 20 -4.82 -88.32 24.52
C GLU A 20 -4.94 -86.92 23.91
N SER A 21 -4.60 -86.81 22.63
CA SER A 21 -4.81 -85.59 21.85
C SER A 21 -6.32 -85.41 21.71
N LYS A 22 -6.93 -84.74 22.69
CA LYS A 22 -8.20 -84.06 22.47
C LYS A 22 -7.92 -82.95 21.48
N THR A 23 -7.88 -83.30 20.19
CA THR A 23 -8.27 -82.39 19.14
C THR A 23 -9.52 -81.68 19.62
N PRO A 24 -9.52 -80.35 19.80
CA PRO A 24 -10.75 -79.65 20.11
C PRO A 24 -11.69 -79.96 18.96
N GLU A 25 -12.68 -80.80 19.23
CA GLU A 25 -13.68 -81.22 18.26
C GLU A 25 -14.49 -79.95 17.99
N VAL A 26 -14.09 -79.20 16.96
CA VAL A 26 -14.79 -77.98 16.56
C VAL A 26 -16.19 -78.44 16.15
N ALA A 27 -17.16 -78.14 17.00
CA ALA A 27 -18.53 -78.52 16.74
C ALA A 27 -18.93 -77.92 15.39
N ILE A 28 -19.57 -78.72 14.55
CA ILE A 28 -20.08 -78.28 13.24
C ILE A 28 -20.93 -77.00 13.38
N GLY A 29 -21.61 -76.83 14.52
CA GLY A 29 -22.35 -75.61 14.87
C GLY A 29 -21.50 -74.34 14.98
N ASP A 30 -20.23 -74.43 15.41
CA ASP A 30 -19.32 -73.29 15.50
C ASP A 30 -18.80 -72.88 14.13
N VAL A 31 -18.53 -73.85 13.25
CA VAL A 31 -18.20 -73.60 11.84
C VAL A 31 -19.37 -72.90 11.15
N TYR A 32 -20.60 -73.39 11.34
CA TYR A 32 -21.80 -72.78 10.77
C TYR A 32 -22.00 -71.34 11.25
N ARG A 33 -21.81 -71.09 12.56
CA ARG A 33 -21.90 -69.74 13.15
C ARG A 33 -20.84 -68.80 12.57
N LEU A 34 -19.59 -69.27 12.45
CA LEU A 34 -18.50 -68.48 11.86
C LEU A 34 -18.82 -68.10 10.41
N VAL A 35 -19.28 -69.05 9.60
CA VAL A 35 -19.67 -68.81 8.20
C VAL A 35 -20.82 -67.79 8.14
N LEU A 36 -21.79 -67.88 9.04
CA LEU A 36 -22.88 -66.92 9.10
C LEU A 36 -22.37 -65.49 9.42
N GLU A 37 -21.48 -65.34 10.40
CA GLU A 37 -20.90 -64.04 10.75
C GLU A 37 -19.97 -63.48 9.66
N MET A 38 -19.20 -64.34 8.99
CA MET A 38 -18.42 -63.97 7.80
C MET A 38 -19.32 -63.48 6.67
N SER A 39 -20.47 -64.13 6.44
CA SER A 39 -21.41 -63.73 5.39
C SER A 39 -22.01 -62.35 5.66
N LYS A 40 -22.36 -62.05 6.92
CA LYS A 40 -22.84 -60.72 7.34
C LYS A 40 -21.75 -59.66 7.16
N SER A 41 -20.53 -59.97 7.59
CA SER A 41 -19.37 -59.08 7.44
C SER A 41 -19.08 -58.78 5.97
N LEU A 42 -19.13 -59.79 5.10
CA LEU A 42 -18.93 -59.63 3.66
C LEU A 42 -20.03 -58.77 3.02
N ALA A 43 -21.29 -58.94 3.43
CA ALA A 43 -22.39 -58.11 2.97
C ALA A 43 -22.18 -56.63 3.35
N GLN A 44 -21.75 -56.37 4.59
CA GLN A 44 -21.46 -55.02 5.06
C GLN A 44 -20.30 -54.37 4.30
N VAL A 45 -19.19 -55.09 4.11
CA VAL A 45 -18.03 -54.60 3.32
C VAL A 45 -18.45 -54.32 1.88
N THR A 46 -19.29 -55.16 1.29
CA THR A 46 -19.81 -54.97 -0.07
C THR A 46 -20.65 -53.70 -0.17
N LEU A 47 -21.46 -53.40 0.85
CA LEU A 47 -22.27 -52.17 0.90
C LEU A 47 -21.37 -50.93 1.00
N GLN A 48 -20.42 -50.91 1.94
CA GLN A 48 -19.49 -49.79 2.12
C GLN A 48 -18.66 -49.51 0.86
N ASN A 49 -18.22 -50.57 0.16
CA ASN A 49 -17.49 -50.42 -1.10
C ASN A 49 -18.35 -49.75 -2.19
N LYS A 50 -19.65 -50.05 -2.26
CA LYS A 50 -20.55 -49.37 -3.21
C LYS A 50 -20.68 -47.88 -2.90
N GLU A 51 -20.85 -47.52 -1.63
CA GLU A 51 -20.93 -46.12 -1.19
C GLU A 51 -19.63 -45.36 -1.49
N LEU A 52 -18.47 -45.98 -1.24
CA LEU A 52 -17.17 -45.38 -1.51
C LEU A 52 -16.93 -45.16 -3.00
N VAL A 53 -17.31 -46.11 -3.85
CA VAL A 53 -17.25 -45.95 -5.31
C VAL A 53 -18.16 -44.81 -5.78
N GLN A 54 -19.36 -44.68 -5.22
CA GLN A 54 -20.26 -43.58 -5.54
C GLN A 54 -19.66 -42.22 -5.15
N MET A 55 -19.19 -42.08 -3.90
CA MET A 55 -18.58 -40.84 -3.42
C MET A 55 -17.35 -40.44 -4.24
N ASN A 56 -16.50 -41.41 -4.61
CA ASN A 56 -15.35 -41.16 -5.47
C ASN A 56 -15.77 -40.69 -6.87
N GLY A 57 -16.84 -41.24 -7.43
CA GLY A 57 -17.40 -40.78 -8.71
C GLY A 57 -17.93 -39.35 -8.65
N GLU A 58 -18.61 -38.98 -7.56
CA GLU A 58 -19.08 -37.60 -7.35
C GLU A 58 -17.92 -36.61 -7.15
N LEU A 59 -16.89 -37.01 -6.40
CA LEU A 59 -15.69 -36.21 -6.19
C LEU A 59 -14.96 -35.97 -7.52
N MET A 60 -14.81 -37.01 -8.34
CA MET A 60 -14.15 -36.90 -9.65
C MET A 60 -14.84 -35.89 -10.55
N LYS A 61 -16.19 -35.90 -10.61
CA LYS A 61 -16.97 -34.89 -11.35
C LYS A 61 -16.75 -33.47 -10.83
N LYS A 62 -16.68 -33.28 -9.51
CA LYS A 62 -16.40 -31.96 -8.92
C LYS A 62 -14.99 -31.46 -9.24
N VAL A 63 -14.00 -32.37 -9.26
CA VAL A 63 -12.63 -32.06 -9.64
C VAL A 63 -12.57 -31.65 -11.11
N GLU A 64 -13.18 -32.41 -12.02
CA GLU A 64 -13.25 -32.06 -13.45
C GLU A 64 -13.89 -30.69 -13.67
N SER A 65 -15.00 -30.40 -12.98
CA SER A 65 -15.65 -29.09 -13.04
C SER A 65 -14.74 -27.97 -12.54
N LEU A 66 -14.02 -28.18 -11.43
CA LEU A 66 -13.10 -27.19 -10.88
C LEU A 66 -11.92 -26.95 -11.81
N GLU A 67 -11.37 -28.00 -12.42
CA GLU A 67 -10.30 -27.89 -13.41
C GLU A 67 -10.71 -27.07 -14.63
N LEU A 68 -11.95 -27.22 -15.11
CA LEU A 68 -12.51 -26.40 -16.18
C LEU A 68 -12.60 -24.93 -15.77
N SER A 69 -13.18 -24.63 -14.60
CA SER A 69 -13.25 -23.24 -14.11
C SER A 69 -11.86 -22.61 -13.91
N VAL A 70 -10.88 -23.38 -13.44
CA VAL A 70 -9.49 -22.89 -13.31
C VAL A 70 -8.85 -22.64 -14.67
N LYS A 71 -9.13 -23.49 -15.68
CA LYS A 71 -8.66 -23.27 -17.06
C LYS A 71 -9.26 -21.99 -17.63
N GLU A 72 -10.57 -21.78 -17.51
CA GLU A 72 -11.24 -20.55 -17.94
C GLU A 72 -10.65 -19.31 -17.26
N LEU A 73 -10.49 -19.33 -15.94
CA LEU A 73 -9.86 -18.23 -15.18
C LEU A 73 -8.41 -17.96 -15.59
N LYS A 74 -7.67 -18.98 -16.03
CA LYS A 74 -6.30 -18.83 -16.53
C LYS A 74 -6.26 -18.25 -17.94
N VAL A 75 -7.21 -18.60 -18.80
CA VAL A 75 -7.36 -18.00 -20.13
C VAL A 75 -7.81 -16.54 -20.02
N ASP A 76 -8.66 -16.21 -19.04
CA ASP A 76 -9.12 -14.85 -18.77
C ASP A 76 -8.12 -13.98 -17.96
N ARG A 77 -6.99 -14.54 -17.51
CA ARG A 77 -5.82 -13.74 -17.06
C ARG A 77 -5.08 -13.15 -18.27
N PHE A 78 -5.80 -12.31 -18.99
CA PHE A 78 -5.40 -11.24 -19.90
C PHE A 78 -4.03 -11.35 -20.58
N PRO A 79 -3.98 -11.59 -21.90
CA PRO A 79 -2.91 -11.02 -22.70
C PRO A 79 -3.12 -9.49 -22.74
N SER A 80 -2.22 -8.71 -22.15
CA SER A 80 -2.00 -7.26 -22.39
C SER A 80 -2.73 -6.17 -21.58
N LYS A 81 -3.59 -6.44 -20.58
CA LYS A 81 -4.15 -5.33 -19.77
C LYS A 81 -3.08 -4.76 -18.83
N LYS A 82 -2.58 -3.57 -19.16
CA LYS A 82 -1.62 -2.81 -18.35
C LYS A 82 -2.14 -2.68 -16.92
N SER A 83 -1.27 -2.87 -15.93
CA SER A 83 -1.62 -2.67 -14.51
C SER A 83 -2.06 -1.24 -14.24
N PHE A 84 -2.91 -1.02 -13.24
CA PHE A 84 -3.29 0.33 -12.77
C PHE A 84 -2.06 1.23 -12.58
N ALA A 85 -1.00 0.70 -11.94
CA ALA A 85 0.24 1.43 -11.76
C ALA A 85 0.88 1.87 -13.08
N GLN A 86 0.83 1.02 -14.12
CA GLN A 86 1.34 1.37 -15.46
C GLN A 86 0.46 2.42 -16.14
N VAL A 87 -0.85 2.33 -16.03
CA VAL A 87 -1.79 3.32 -16.60
C VAL A 87 -1.60 4.68 -15.93
N VAL A 88 -1.54 4.72 -14.60
CA VAL A 88 -1.29 5.96 -13.84
C VAL A 88 0.07 6.55 -14.19
N THR A 89 1.12 5.73 -14.24
CA THR A 89 2.47 6.21 -14.59
C THR A 89 2.50 6.77 -16.01
N ALA A 90 1.84 6.12 -16.97
CA ALA A 90 1.72 6.63 -18.33
C ALA A 90 0.94 7.95 -18.38
N GLY A 91 -0.14 8.07 -17.60
CA GLY A 91 -0.92 9.31 -17.47
C GLY A 91 -0.10 10.46 -16.90
N LEU A 92 0.67 10.23 -15.83
CA LEU A 92 1.55 11.24 -15.23
C LEU A 92 2.72 11.63 -16.14
N LYS A 93 3.20 10.70 -16.97
CA LYS A 93 4.24 10.96 -17.99
C LYS A 93 3.68 11.64 -19.25
N SER A 94 2.36 11.80 -19.37
CA SER A 94 1.79 12.50 -20.51
C SER A 94 2.18 13.98 -20.49
N SER A 95 2.46 14.53 -21.66
CA SER A 95 2.85 15.94 -21.82
C SER A 95 1.83 16.89 -21.19
N ALA A 96 0.53 16.62 -21.36
CA ALA A 96 -0.53 17.44 -20.77
C ALA A 96 -0.50 17.46 -19.23
N ALA A 97 -0.30 16.30 -18.59
CA ALA A 97 -0.21 16.21 -17.13
C ALA A 97 1.06 16.92 -16.61
N GLN A 98 2.20 16.74 -17.27
CA GLN A 98 3.45 17.41 -16.90
C GLN A 98 3.33 18.93 -17.03
N VAL A 99 2.77 19.44 -18.13
CA VAL A 99 2.54 20.87 -18.32
C VAL A 99 1.59 21.42 -17.25
N SER A 100 0.54 20.68 -16.90
CA SER A 100 -0.38 21.08 -15.83
C SER A 100 0.32 21.18 -14.48
N LEU A 101 1.16 20.20 -14.13
CA LEU A 101 1.94 20.20 -12.89
C LEU A 101 2.96 21.34 -12.84
N ILE A 102 3.68 21.57 -13.94
CA ILE A 102 4.63 22.69 -14.06
C ILE A 102 3.90 24.01 -13.87
N LYS A 103 2.78 24.22 -14.57
CA LYS A 103 2.01 25.45 -14.46
C LYS A 103 1.45 25.67 -13.05
N ALA A 104 1.00 24.61 -12.38
CA ALA A 104 0.56 24.69 -11.00
C ALA A 104 1.72 25.08 -10.05
N ALA A 105 2.91 24.51 -10.26
CA ALA A 105 4.11 24.83 -9.49
C ALA A 105 4.59 26.28 -9.73
N GLU A 106 4.54 26.75 -10.97
CA GLU A 106 4.83 28.15 -11.33
C GLU A 106 3.88 29.12 -10.62
N ILE A 107 2.56 28.87 -10.68
CA ILE A 107 1.56 29.69 -10.01
C ILE A 107 1.79 29.72 -8.49
N ALA A 108 2.10 28.57 -7.88
CA ALA A 108 2.41 28.49 -6.45
C ALA A 108 3.67 29.30 -6.10
N ASN A 109 4.72 29.18 -6.91
CA ASN A 109 5.97 29.92 -6.71
C ASN A 109 5.77 31.43 -6.90
N ASP A 110 4.96 31.85 -7.87
CA ASP A 110 4.63 33.26 -8.09
C ASP A 110 3.78 33.84 -6.96
N ALA A 111 2.89 33.06 -6.36
CA ALA A 111 2.17 33.46 -5.15
C ALA A 111 3.15 33.69 -3.98
N GLU A 112 4.12 32.79 -3.79
CA GLU A 112 5.13 32.93 -2.75
C GLU A 112 6.03 34.16 -2.98
N LYS A 113 6.50 34.39 -4.22
CA LYS A 113 7.26 35.60 -4.58
C LYS A 113 6.47 36.89 -4.32
N ARG A 114 5.17 36.90 -4.63
CA ARG A 114 4.29 38.06 -4.33
C ARG A 114 4.17 38.30 -2.83
N ASN A 115 4.07 37.24 -2.02
CA ASN A 115 4.00 37.34 -0.57
C ASN A 115 5.32 37.81 0.07
N ALA A 116 6.44 37.69 -0.64
CA ALA A 116 7.74 38.23 -0.24
C ALA A 116 8.00 39.64 -0.80
N ALA A 117 6.98 40.40 -1.17
CA ALA A 117 7.11 41.78 -1.64
C ALA A 117 6.28 42.76 -0.80
N VAL A 118 6.81 43.96 -0.63
CA VAL A 118 6.12 45.09 0.01
C VAL A 118 6.05 46.25 -0.98
N VAL A 119 4.89 46.90 -1.07
CA VAL A 119 4.70 48.08 -1.92
C VAL A 119 4.58 49.31 -1.03
N LEU A 120 5.45 50.29 -1.28
CA LEU A 120 5.45 51.58 -0.61
C LEU A 120 4.74 52.61 -1.49
N ASP A 121 3.80 53.32 -0.87
CA ASP A 121 3.03 54.41 -1.49
C ASP A 121 3.52 55.75 -0.96
N LYS A 122 3.45 56.79 -1.80
CA LYS A 122 3.90 58.17 -1.52
C LYS A 122 5.39 58.28 -1.14
N VAL A 123 6.26 57.54 -1.83
CA VAL A 123 7.71 57.70 -1.67
C VAL A 123 8.18 58.88 -2.52
N GLU A 124 8.82 59.86 -1.88
CA GLU A 124 9.54 60.92 -2.58
C GLU A 124 10.89 60.39 -3.04
N LEU A 125 10.97 59.98 -4.31
CA LEU A 125 12.20 59.48 -4.91
C LEU A 125 12.75 60.47 -5.94
N PRO A 126 14.07 60.58 -6.06
CA PRO A 126 14.69 61.36 -7.12
C PRO A 126 14.36 60.76 -8.50
N GLU A 127 14.45 61.59 -9.54
CA GLU A 127 14.05 61.22 -10.91
C GLU A 127 14.85 60.00 -11.44
N SER A 128 16.10 59.84 -11.00
CA SER A 128 16.97 58.70 -11.33
C SER A 128 16.78 57.51 -10.38
N ALA A 129 16.73 56.30 -10.95
CA ALA A 129 16.55 55.04 -10.20
C ALA A 129 17.83 54.52 -9.52
N SER A 130 18.95 55.23 -9.62
CA SER A 130 20.26 54.77 -9.11
C SER A 130 20.32 54.68 -7.58
N SER A 131 19.49 55.43 -6.86
CA SER A 131 19.42 55.44 -5.39
C SER A 131 18.37 54.50 -4.81
N ASP A 132 17.51 53.90 -5.64
CA ASP A 132 16.38 53.07 -5.18
C ASP A 132 16.82 51.87 -4.34
N GLY A 133 17.94 51.26 -4.73
CA GLY A 133 18.53 50.14 -3.99
C GLY A 133 19.02 50.56 -2.60
N GLN A 134 19.59 51.76 -2.47
CA GLN A 134 20.05 52.29 -1.18
C GLN A 134 18.86 52.63 -0.28
N PHE A 135 17.84 53.29 -0.83
CA PHE A 135 16.60 53.58 -0.12
C PHE A 135 15.92 52.30 0.38
N GLY A 136 15.81 51.27 -0.47
CA GLY A 136 15.26 49.98 -0.07
C GLY A 136 16.03 49.34 1.10
N GLN A 137 17.36 49.44 1.10
CA GLN A 137 18.20 48.95 2.20
C GLN A 137 18.00 49.75 3.51
N GLU A 138 17.78 51.06 3.40
CA GLU A 138 17.47 51.90 4.56
C GLU A 138 16.12 51.53 5.19
N VAL A 139 15.10 51.25 4.37
CA VAL A 139 13.81 50.74 4.85
C VAL A 139 13.96 49.41 5.59
N LEU A 140 14.77 48.49 5.06
CA LEU A 140 15.05 47.21 5.71
C LEU A 140 15.73 47.41 7.07
N LYS A 141 16.74 48.29 7.15
CA LYS A 141 17.41 48.64 8.41
C LYS A 141 16.45 49.26 9.42
N ALA A 142 15.61 50.21 9.00
CA ALA A 142 14.61 50.84 9.86
C ALA A 142 13.58 49.82 10.40
N CYS A 143 13.33 48.74 9.66
CA CYS A 143 12.45 47.66 10.07
C CYS A 143 13.16 46.53 10.86
N GLU A 144 14.48 46.64 11.05
CA GLU A 144 15.38 45.61 11.59
C GLU A 144 15.28 44.26 10.85
N VAL A 145 15.15 44.30 9.53
CA VAL A 145 15.31 43.13 8.68
C VAL A 145 16.81 42.94 8.40
N GLN A 146 17.36 41.78 8.77
CA GLN A 146 18.80 41.50 8.61
C GLN A 146 19.17 41.01 7.21
N ASP A 147 18.20 40.45 6.49
CA ASP A 147 18.43 39.88 5.17
C ASP A 147 18.62 40.96 4.09
N LYS A 148 19.32 40.59 3.00
CA LYS A 148 19.52 41.49 1.87
C LYS A 148 18.26 41.58 1.00
N LEU A 149 17.98 42.78 0.54
CA LEU A 149 16.96 43.05 -0.47
C LEU A 149 17.27 42.29 -1.77
N ALA A 150 16.26 41.63 -2.33
CA ALA A 150 16.43 40.86 -3.57
C ALA A 150 16.37 41.78 -4.80
N SER A 151 15.42 42.70 -4.83
CA SER A 151 15.30 43.70 -5.90
C SER A 151 14.35 44.84 -5.52
N VAL A 152 14.48 45.96 -6.25
CA VAL A 152 13.64 47.15 -6.10
C VAL A 152 13.13 47.55 -7.47
N PHE A 153 11.83 47.85 -7.56
CA PHE A 153 11.20 48.27 -8.80
C PHE A 153 10.27 49.45 -8.59
N ARG A 154 10.33 50.44 -9.49
CA ARG A 154 9.31 51.49 -9.60
C ARG A 154 8.14 50.98 -10.43
N LEU A 155 6.92 51.03 -9.88
CA LEU A 155 5.68 50.76 -10.60
C LEU A 155 5.06 52.10 -11.01
N GLN A 156 5.00 52.32 -12.32
CA GLN A 156 4.40 53.52 -12.90
C GLN A 156 2.89 53.54 -12.66
N ARG A 157 2.35 54.71 -12.30
CA ARG A 157 0.92 54.93 -12.09
C ARG A 157 0.37 55.82 -13.20
N LYS A 158 -0.92 55.67 -13.50
CA LYS A 158 -1.63 56.57 -14.44
C LYS A 158 -1.69 58.02 -13.92
N SER A 159 -1.61 58.22 -12.60
CA SER A 159 -1.62 59.52 -11.95
C SER A 159 -0.92 59.42 -10.58
N GLY A 160 -0.13 60.44 -10.24
CA GLY A 160 0.60 60.56 -8.97
C GLY A 160 2.02 59.97 -8.98
N PRO A 161 2.75 60.09 -7.84
CA PRO A 161 4.12 59.58 -7.71
C PRO A 161 4.20 58.06 -7.91
N PRO A 162 5.33 57.53 -8.41
CA PRO A 162 5.51 56.10 -8.64
C PRO A 162 5.42 55.31 -7.32
N LEU A 163 4.93 54.07 -7.39
CA LEU A 163 5.00 53.15 -6.24
C LEU A 163 6.35 52.44 -6.24
N LEU A 164 6.90 52.19 -5.06
CA LEU A 164 8.13 51.41 -4.93
C LEU A 164 7.83 50.00 -4.44
N LYS A 165 8.13 48.99 -5.26
CA LYS A 165 8.05 47.58 -4.87
C LYS A 165 9.40 47.11 -4.37
N LEU A 166 9.47 46.71 -3.11
CA LEU A 166 10.60 46.05 -2.49
C LEU A 166 10.37 44.54 -2.52
N GLN A 167 11.24 43.80 -3.21
CA GLN A 167 11.21 42.35 -3.27
C GLN A 167 12.25 41.77 -2.32
N MET A 168 11.81 40.83 -1.50
CA MET A 168 12.60 40.25 -0.41
C MET A 168 12.81 38.77 -0.71
N GLN A 169 13.84 38.18 -0.10
CA GLN A 169 14.15 36.76 -0.31
C GLN A 169 13.15 35.86 0.44
N LYS A 170 12.65 36.31 1.58
CA LYS A 170 11.73 35.57 2.45
C LYS A 170 10.45 36.35 2.68
N LYS A 171 9.31 35.64 2.72
CA LYS A 171 8.01 36.26 3.03
C LYS A 171 7.90 36.71 4.49
N GLU A 172 8.67 36.11 5.39
CA GLU A 172 8.74 36.44 6.81
C GLU A 172 9.20 37.88 6.99
N ASP A 173 10.20 38.29 6.21
CA ASP A 173 10.71 39.64 6.24
C ASP A 173 9.66 40.63 5.75
N ALA A 174 8.94 40.31 4.66
CA ALA A 174 7.87 41.16 4.13
C ALA A 174 6.77 41.37 5.17
N ARG A 175 6.40 40.29 5.88
CA ARG A 175 5.46 40.35 7.01
C ARG A 175 5.99 41.17 8.18
N LYS A 176 7.29 41.09 8.47
CA LYS A 176 7.94 41.91 9.52
C LYS A 176 7.89 43.39 9.18
N ILE A 177 8.24 43.78 7.96
CA ILE A 177 8.14 45.18 7.48
C ILE A 177 6.69 45.66 7.59
N MET A 178 5.73 44.90 7.05
CA MET A 178 4.31 45.27 7.10
C MET A 178 3.83 45.45 8.54
N SER A 179 4.20 44.53 9.45
CA SER A 179 3.81 44.61 10.86
C SER A 179 4.39 45.85 11.54
N ARG A 180 5.64 46.22 11.24
CA ARG A 180 6.32 47.35 11.89
C ARG A 180 5.91 48.70 11.32
N CYS A 181 5.83 48.82 10.01
CA CYS A 181 5.47 50.06 9.32
C CYS A 181 3.97 50.36 9.39
N MET A 182 3.09 49.36 9.48
CA MET A 182 1.66 49.62 9.71
C MET A 182 1.35 50.10 11.12
N VAL A 183 2.15 49.73 12.13
CA VAL A 183 1.99 50.20 13.51
C VAL A 183 2.35 51.69 13.64
N GLN A 184 3.36 52.18 12.90
CA GLN A 184 3.76 53.59 12.96
C GLN A 184 2.72 54.58 12.39
N LYS A 185 1.81 54.13 11.52
CA LYS A 185 0.70 54.98 11.03
C LYS A 185 -0.34 55.29 12.10
N LYS A 186 -0.49 54.45 13.14
CA LYS A 186 -1.46 54.70 14.23
C LYS A 186 -0.94 55.69 15.28
N SER A 187 0.38 55.85 15.40
CA SER A 187 1.00 56.73 16.40
C SER A 187 1.31 58.15 15.90
N ALA A 188 1.25 58.40 14.59
CA ALA A 188 1.50 59.72 13.99
C ALA A 188 0.22 60.53 13.68
N GLN A 189 -0.94 60.05 14.15
CA GLN A 189 -2.25 60.67 13.91
C GLN A 189 -2.92 61.12 15.22
N LYS A 190 -2.13 61.54 16.21
CA LYS A 190 -2.61 62.17 17.44
C LYS A 190 -1.96 63.52 17.63
#